data_AF-A0A6J4UKC2-F1
#
_entry.id   AF-A0A6J4UKC2-F1
#
_cell.length_a   1.000
_cell.length_b   1.000
_cell.length_c   1.000
_cell.angle_alpha   90.00
_cell.angle_beta   90.00
_cell.angle_gamma   90.00
#
_symmetry.space_group_name_H-M   'P 1'
#
loop_
_entity.id
_entity.type
_entity.pdbx_description
1 polymer ?
#
loop_
_entity_poly.entity_id
_entity_poly.type
_entity_poly.pdbx_seq_one_letter_code
_entity_poly.pdbx_strand_id
1 'polypeptide(L)'
;MEKMVGAFEARRQLGQILKAVAGRGSRYVVEYHGEPVAAVVPIALYEQWKRDREVFFDELEADAARANLSPADADALAEEAVQATRAAARPR
;
A
#
# COMPACT_ATOMS: atom_id res chain seq x y z
N MET A 1 9.56 12.91 -4.89
CA MET A 1 10.66 12.05 -5.37
C MET A 1 10.86 10.94 -4.36
N GLU A 2 10.90 9.71 -4.83
CA GLU A 2 11.09 8.50 -4.01
C GLU A 2 12.56 8.13 -3.97
N LYS A 3 13.05 7.68 -2.81
CA LYS A 3 14.45 7.32 -2.58
C LYS A 3 14.52 6.03 -1.78
N MET A 4 15.48 5.17 -2.10
CA MET A 4 15.75 3.95 -1.33
C MET A 4 16.86 4.22 -0.33
N VAL A 5 16.76 3.65 0.86
CA VAL A 5 17.75 3.79 1.93
C VAL A 5 17.82 2.51 2.76
N GLY A 6 19.03 2.01 3.01
CA GLY A 6 19.20 0.84 3.88
C GLY A 6 18.83 1.15 5.34
N ALA A 7 18.32 0.16 6.07
CA ALA A 7 17.87 0.32 7.46
C ALA A 7 18.95 0.90 8.39
N PHE A 8 20.21 0.52 8.18
CA PHE A 8 21.34 1.06 8.95
C PHE A 8 21.57 2.55 8.68
N GLU A 9 21.50 2.98 7.42
CA GLU A 9 21.64 4.39 7.06
C GLU A 9 20.43 5.20 7.53
N ALA A 10 19.23 4.65 7.39
CA ALA A 10 17.99 5.27 7.86
C ALA A 10 18.05 5.55 9.37
N ARG A 11 18.55 4.59 10.18
CA ARG A 11 18.77 4.77 11.62
C ARG A 11 19.75 5.90 11.90
N ARG A 12 20.87 5.97 11.16
CA ARG A 12 21.93 6.97 11.38
C ARG A 12 21.51 8.38 10.95
N GLN A 13 20.64 8.49 9.95
CA GLN A 13 20.25 9.77 9.33
C GLN A 13 18.77 10.14 9.54
N LEU A 14 18.09 9.52 10.50
CA LEU A 14 16.63 9.65 10.67
C LEU A 14 16.17 11.12 10.74
N GLY A 15 16.87 11.97 11.49
CA GLY A 15 16.54 13.39 11.59
C GLY A 15 16.58 14.15 10.26
N GLN A 16 17.51 13.81 9.36
CA GLN A 16 17.60 14.43 8.03
C GLN A 16 16.51 13.90 7.09
N ILE A 17 16.21 12.61 7.17
CA ILE A 17 15.10 11.99 6.44
C ILE A 17 13.78 12.68 6.81
N LEU A 18 13.50 12.83 8.12
CA LEU A 18 12.28 13.49 8.60
C LEU A 18 12.20 14.96 8.13
N LYS A 19 13.31 15.70 8.15
CA LYS A 19 13.35 17.07 7.61
C LYS A 19 13.05 17.11 6.11
N ALA A 20 13.60 16.19 5.32
CA ALA A 20 13.35 16.13 3.88
C ALA A 20 11.90 15.73 3.56
N VAL A 21 11.33 14.81 4.34
CA VAL A 21 9.94 14.37 4.21
C VAL A 21 9.00 15.53 4.56
N ALA A 22 9.19 16.18 5.72
CA ALA A 22 8.33 17.27 6.16
C ALA A 22 8.46 18.54 5.30
N GLY A 23 9.69 18.91 4.92
CA GLY A 23 9.96 20.19 4.24
C GLY A 23 9.90 20.13 2.72
N ARG A 24 10.16 18.98 2.10
CA ARG A 24 10.25 18.84 0.63
C ARG A 24 9.29 17.81 0.05
N GLY A 25 8.44 17.20 0.86
CA GLY A 25 7.55 16.12 0.43
C GLY A 25 8.31 14.90 -0.12
N SER A 26 9.56 14.71 0.30
CA SER A 26 10.34 13.54 -0.12
C SER A 26 9.73 12.26 0.47
N ARG A 27 9.92 11.13 -0.23
CA ARG A 27 9.45 9.81 0.20
C ARG A 27 10.64 8.88 0.23
N TYR A 28 10.74 8.08 1.28
CA TYR A 28 11.83 7.14 1.44
C TYR A 28 11.28 5.73 1.60
N VAL A 29 11.87 4.77 0.88
CA VAL A 29 11.66 3.34 1.08
C VAL A 29 12.87 2.83 1.85
N VAL A 30 12.61 2.24 3.01
CA VAL A 30 13.63 1.64 3.87
C VAL A 30 13.79 0.18 3.48
N GLU A 31 15.02 -0.23 3.18
CA GLU A 31 15.37 -1.59 2.81
C GLU A 31 16.10 -2.32 3.94
N TYR A 32 15.84 -3.61 4.11
CA TYR A 32 16.60 -4.49 4.98
C TYR A 32 17.10 -5.68 4.17
N HIS A 33 18.43 -5.83 4.07
CA HIS A 33 19.07 -6.82 3.18
C HIS A 33 18.63 -6.71 1.71
N GLY A 34 18.38 -5.49 1.22
CA GLY A 34 17.95 -5.24 -0.16
C GLY A 34 16.45 -5.37 -0.42
N GLU A 35 15.68 -5.80 0.59
CA GLU A 35 14.22 -5.92 0.48
C GLU A 35 13.52 -4.69 1.07
N PRO A 36 12.56 -4.07 0.37
CA PRO A 36 11.72 -3.00 0.92
C PRO A 36 10.90 -3.48 2.12
N VAL A 37 11.06 -2.83 3.28
CA VAL A 37 10.37 -3.22 4.53
C VAL A 37 9.51 -2.13 5.14
N ALA A 38 9.78 -0.86 4.84
CA ALA A 38 8.99 0.26 5.36
C ALA A 38 9.07 1.48 4.42
N ALA A 39 8.11 2.40 4.55
CA ALA A 39 8.16 3.69 3.88
C ALA A 39 8.04 4.83 4.89
N VAL A 40 8.80 5.91 4.66
CA VAL A 40 8.67 7.17 5.40
C VAL A 40 8.09 8.21 4.46
N VAL A 41 6.88 8.67 4.79
CA VAL A 41 6.09 9.59 3.97
C VAL A 41 5.57 10.75 4.80
N PRO A 42 5.19 11.89 4.16
CA PRO A 42 4.55 12.98 4.88
C PRO A 42 3.23 12.53 5.51
N ILE A 43 2.92 13.02 6.72
CA ILE A 43 1.71 12.61 7.44
C ILE A 43 0.44 12.91 6.64
N ALA A 44 0.39 14.04 5.93
CA ALA A 44 -0.75 14.39 5.08
C ALA A 44 -1.00 13.36 3.96
N LEU A 45 0.07 12.77 3.42
CA LEU A 45 -0.03 11.72 2.40
C LEU A 45 -0.50 10.40 3.01
N TYR A 46 0.00 10.05 4.18
CA TYR A 46 -0.46 8.87 4.92
C TYR A 46 -1.96 8.96 5.26
N GLU A 47 -2.42 10.11 5.76
CA GLU A 47 -3.84 10.35 6.07
C GLU A 47 -4.72 10.40 4.82
N GLN A 48 -4.17 10.84 3.68
CA GLN A 48 -4.87 10.74 2.40
C GLN A 48 -5.07 9.28 2.01
N TRP A 49 -4.03 8.45 2.03
CA TRP A 49 -4.15 7.03 1.70
C TRP A 49 -5.11 6.28 2.63
N LYS A 50 -5.14 6.66 3.92
CA LYS A 50 -6.09 6.10 4.86
C LYS A 50 -7.54 6.41 4.47
N ARG A 51 -7.82 7.68 4.12
CA ARG A 51 -9.14 8.11 3.64
C ARG A 51 -9.52 7.49 2.31
N ASP A 52 -8.59 7.46 1.35
CA ASP A 52 -8.81 6.86 0.03
C ASP A 52 -9.15 5.37 0.16
N ARG A 53 -8.52 4.68 1.11
CA ARG A 53 -8.85 3.28 1.42
C ARG A 53 -10.26 3.15 1.97
N GLU A 54 -10.65 3.98 2.94
CA GLU A 54 -12.02 3.97 3.49
C GLU A 54 -13.05 4.20 2.38
N VAL A 55 -12.86 5.23 1.54
CA VAL A 55 -13.75 5.53 0.41
C VAL A 55 -13.81 4.40 -0.60
N PHE A 56 -12.67 3.79 -0.95
CA PHE A 56 -12.64 2.67 -1.89
C PHE A 56 -13.44 1.46 -1.40
N PHE A 57 -13.34 1.12 -0.10
CA PHE A 57 -14.12 0.01 0.46
C PHE A 57 -15.61 0.36 0.56
N ASP A 58 -15.94 1.61 0.91
CA ASP A 58 -17.33 2.08 0.92
C ASP A 58 -17.96 2.02 -0.48
N GLU A 59 -17.22 2.42 -1.51
CA GLU A 59 -17.65 2.33 -2.92
C GLU A 59 -17.83 0.87 -3.37
N LEU A 60 -16.91 -0.02 -2.99
CA LEU A 60 -16.98 -1.45 -3.30
C LEU A 60 -18.18 -2.13 -2.62
N GLU A 61 -18.48 -1.75 -1.36
CA GLU A 61 -19.66 -2.24 -0.64
C GLU A 61 -20.95 -1.72 -1.27
N ALA A 62 -20.99 -0.44 -1.66
CA ALA A 62 -22.12 0.14 -2.38
C ALA A 62 -22.33 -0.52 -3.76
N ASP A 63 -21.25 -0.85 -4.47
CA ASP A 63 -21.32 -1.58 -5.74
C ASP A 63 -21.75 -3.03 -5.56
N ALA A 64 -21.27 -3.73 -4.52
CA ALA A 64 -21.73 -5.07 -4.19
C ALA A 64 -23.22 -5.10 -3.82
N ALA A 65 -23.68 -4.13 -3.03
CA ALA A 65 -25.10 -3.97 -2.70
C ALA A 65 -25.96 -3.67 -3.94
N ARG A 66 -25.43 -2.88 -4.89
CA ARG A 66 -26.10 -2.60 -6.18
C ARG A 66 -26.07 -3.78 -7.14
N ALA A 67 -25.03 -4.62 -7.09
CA ALA A 67 -24.85 -5.75 -8.00
C ALA A 67 -25.87 -6.88 -7.77
N ASN A 68 -26.62 -6.86 -6.67
CA ASN A 68 -27.68 -7.83 -6.35
C ASN A 68 -27.20 -9.30 -6.40
N LEU A 69 -25.89 -9.51 -6.22
CA LEU A 69 -25.27 -10.81 -6.09
C LEU A 69 -25.51 -11.33 -4.68
N SER A 70 -25.83 -12.61 -4.56
CA SER A 70 -25.86 -13.21 -3.22
C SER A 70 -24.42 -13.24 -2.66
N PRO A 71 -24.24 -13.19 -1.33
CA PRO A 71 -22.90 -13.26 -0.72
C PRO A 71 -22.09 -14.47 -1.21
N ALA A 72 -22.75 -15.61 -1.48
CA ALA A 72 -22.11 -16.80 -2.01
C ALA A 72 -21.56 -16.62 -3.44
N ASP A 73 -22.26 -15.87 -4.30
CA ASP A 73 -21.81 -15.62 -5.66
C ASP A 73 -20.63 -14.63 -5.68
N ALA A 74 -20.66 -13.64 -4.78
CA ALA A 74 -19.56 -12.69 -4.60
C ALA A 74 -18.28 -13.38 -4.08
N ASP A 75 -18.42 -14.27 -3.08
CA ASP A 75 -17.30 -15.03 -2.53
C ASP A 75 -16.67 -15.96 -3.58
N ALA A 76 -17.49 -16.63 -4.40
CA ALA A 76 -17.01 -17.47 -5.49
C ALA A 76 -16.21 -16.68 -6.55
N LEU A 77 -16.70 -15.51 -6.94
CA LEU A 77 -16.02 -14.59 -7.85
C LEU A 77 -14.70 -14.06 -7.28
N ALA A 78 -14.69 -13.71 -5.99
CA ALA A 78 -13.49 -13.25 -5.30
C ALA A 78 -12.43 -14.36 -5.21
N GLU A 79 -12.82 -15.59 -4.88
CA GLU A 79 -11.92 -16.74 -4.88
C GLU A 79 -11.34 -17.02 -6.26
N GLU A 80 -12.15 -16.97 -7.32
CA GLU A 80 -11.68 -17.15 -8.70
C GLU A 80 -10.60 -16.12 -9.08
N ALA A 81 -10.85 -14.84 -8.77
CA ALA A 81 -9.90 -13.76 -9.03
C ALA A 81 -8.58 -13.93 -8.22
N VAL A 82 -8.68 -14.34 -6.96
CA VAL A 82 -7.50 -14.60 -6.11
C VAL A 82 -6.70 -15.77 -6.68
N GLN A 83 -7.35 -16.84 -7.12
CA GLN A 83 -6.67 -18.01 -7.70
C GLN A 83 -5.99 -17.66 -9.03
N ALA A 84 -6.65 -16.90 -9.91
CA ALA A 84 -6.07 -16.45 -11.17
C ALA A 84 -4.81 -15.61 -10.95
N THR A 85 -4.85 -14.70 -9.98
CA THR A 85 -3.70 -13.85 -9.64
C THR A 85 -2.54 -14.67 -9.05
N ARG A 86 -2.85 -15.64 -8.18
CA ARG A 86 -1.85 -16.56 -7.59
C ARG A 86 -1.22 -17.49 -8.63
N ALA A 87 -1.99 -17.94 -9.61
CA ALA A 87 -1.49 -18.76 -10.71
C ALA A 87 -0.54 -17.95 -11.62
N ALA A 88 -0.87 -16.68 -11.90
CA ALA A 88 -0.03 -15.77 -12.67
C ALA A 88 1.26 -15.37 -11.93
N ALA A 89 1.24 -15.31 -10.59
CA ALA A 89 2.37 -14.92 -9.75
C ALA A 89 3.36 -16.05 -9.43
N ARG A 90 3.10 -17.30 -9.86
CA ARG A 90 4.02 -18.42 -9.65
C ARG A 90 5.08 -18.44 -10.77
N PRO A 91 6.36 -18.11 -10.51
CA PRO A 91 7.38 -18.18 -11.54
C PRO A 91 7.70 -19.64 -11.87
N ARG A 92 7.97 -19.89 -13.16
CA ARG A 92 8.45 -21.17 -13.68
C ARG A 92 9.84 -21.52 -13.16
#